data_AF-A0A377W2N8-F1
#
_entry.id   AF-A0A377W2N8-F1
#
_cell.length_a   1.000
_cell.length_b   1.000
_cell.length_c   1.000
_cell.angle_alpha   90.00
_cell.angle_beta   90.00
_cell.angle_gamma   90.00
#
_symmetry.space_group_name_H-M   'P 1'
#
loop_
_entity.id
_entity.type
_entity.pdbx_description
1 polymer ?
#
loop_
_entity_poly.entity_id
_entity_poly.type
_entity_poly.pdbx_seq_one_letter_code
_entity_poly.pdbx_strand_id
1 'polypeptide(L)'
;MSLTKVTDQSVNISAAVDEFMIKFFVALLVVMAACFVSMGWRVGVVVAAAVPLTLAVVFVVMEATGKNFDRITLGSLILALGLLVDDAIIAIEMMVVKMEEGYDRLKASAYAWSHTAAPMLAGPW
;
A
#
# COMPACT_ATOMS: atom_id res chain seq x y z
N MET A 1 42.53 -27.30 -11.14
CA MET A 1 41.79 -26.22 -11.82
C MET A 1 40.80 -25.65 -10.80
N SER A 2 41.12 -24.54 -10.14
CA SER A 2 40.18 -23.89 -9.21
C SER A 2 39.28 -22.93 -10.00
N LEU A 3 37.97 -23.16 -9.95
CA LEU A 3 36.99 -22.22 -10.48
C LEU A 3 36.96 -20.99 -9.57
N THR A 4 37.75 -19.97 -9.90
CA THR A 4 37.71 -18.68 -9.23
C THR A 4 36.52 -17.89 -9.78
N LYS A 5 35.53 -17.58 -8.93
CA LYS A 5 34.37 -16.73 -9.28
C LYS A 5 34.89 -15.32 -9.62
N VAL A 6 34.89 -14.94 -10.90
CA VAL A 6 35.39 -13.63 -11.38
C VAL A 6 34.34 -12.51 -11.24
N THR A 7 33.04 -12.86 -11.23
CA THR A 7 31.93 -11.91 -11.00
C THR A 7 30.81 -12.62 -10.25
N ASP A 8 30.42 -12.10 -9.08
CA ASP A 8 29.30 -12.63 -8.30
C ASP A 8 28.07 -11.74 -8.47
N GLN A 9 27.35 -11.97 -9.58
CA GLN A 9 26.21 -11.14 -9.96
C GLN A 9 25.05 -11.23 -8.95
N SER A 10 24.96 -12.32 -8.17
CA SER A 10 23.98 -12.43 -7.09
C SER A 10 24.20 -11.43 -5.96
N VAL A 11 25.46 -11.07 -5.64
CA VAL A 11 25.75 -10.06 -4.62
C VAL A 11 25.22 -8.69 -5.04
N ASN A 12 25.39 -8.34 -6.32
CA ASN A 12 24.88 -7.08 -6.87
C ASN A 12 23.36 -7.06 -7.04
N ILE A 13 22.72 -8.23 -7.17
CA ILE A 13 21.26 -8.37 -7.18
C ILE A 13 20.72 -8.18 -5.76
N SER A 14 21.25 -8.91 -4.77
CA SER A 14 20.84 -8.80 -3.36
C SER A 14 20.99 -7.39 -2.81
N ALA A 15 22.14 -6.74 -3.02
CA ALA A 15 22.38 -5.37 -2.55
C ALA A 15 21.35 -4.37 -3.09
N ALA A 16 20.93 -4.53 -4.34
CA ALA A 16 19.93 -3.65 -4.92
C ALA A 16 18.49 -4.02 -4.53
N VAL A 17 18.21 -5.29 -4.21
CA VAL A 17 16.93 -5.69 -3.59
C VAL A 17 16.82 -5.05 -2.22
N ASP A 18 17.89 -5.06 -1.42
CA ASP A 18 17.94 -4.41 -0.10
C ASP A 18 17.75 -2.89 -0.21
N GLU A 19 18.47 -2.24 -1.14
CA GLU A 19 18.29 -0.81 -1.40
C GLU A 19 16.85 -0.48 -1.83
N PHE A 20 16.23 -1.34 -2.64
CA PHE A 20 14.86 -1.18 -3.06
C PHE A 20 13.87 -1.36 -1.89
N MET A 21 14.13 -2.33 -1.03
CA MET A 21 13.33 -2.57 0.17
C MET A 21 13.36 -1.36 1.12
N ILE A 22 14.53 -0.73 1.30
CA ILE A 22 14.64 0.51 2.07
C ILE A 22 13.79 1.62 1.43
N LYS A 23 13.91 1.82 0.11
CA LYS A 23 13.10 2.84 -0.62
C LYS A 23 11.60 2.58 -0.47
N PHE A 24 11.18 1.32 -0.51
CA PHE A 24 9.80 0.92 -0.28
C PHE A 24 9.30 1.31 1.12
N PHE A 25 10.04 0.95 2.18
CA PHE A 25 9.65 1.31 3.55
C PHE A 25 9.64 2.83 3.78
N VAL A 26 10.59 3.56 3.19
CA VAL A 26 10.61 5.03 3.25
C VAL A 26 9.39 5.62 2.57
N ALA A 27 9.04 5.16 1.37
CA ALA A 27 7.85 5.63 0.65
C ALA A 27 6.57 5.36 1.45
N LEU A 28 6.45 4.17 2.03
CA LEU A 28 5.32 3.80 2.88
C LEU A 28 5.21 4.70 4.12
N LEU A 29 6.32 4.97 4.80
CA LEU A 29 6.35 5.88 5.94
C LEU A 29 5.94 7.30 5.57
N VAL A 30 6.39 7.80 4.42
CA VAL A 30 6.00 9.14 3.93
C VAL A 30 4.51 9.22 3.67
N VAL A 31 3.91 8.21 3.04
CA VAL A 31 2.46 8.15 2.81
C VAL A 31 1.69 8.10 4.12
N MET A 32 2.10 7.24 5.06
CA MET A 32 1.49 7.18 6.40
C MET A 32 1.56 8.52 7.13
N ALA A 33 2.72 9.18 7.10
CA ALA A 33 2.91 10.49 7.71
C ALA A 33 2.05 11.57 7.05
N ALA A 34 1.98 11.58 5.71
CA ALA A 34 1.15 12.52 4.96
C ALA A 34 -0.35 12.34 5.29
N CYS A 35 -0.84 11.10 5.36
CA CYS A 35 -2.22 10.81 5.76
C CYS A 35 -2.51 11.31 7.18
N PHE A 36 -1.56 11.10 8.08
CA PHE A 36 -1.70 11.49 9.47
C PHE A 36 -1.76 13.02 9.66
N VAL A 37 -0.95 13.75 8.89
CA VAL A 37 -0.98 15.22 8.87
C VAL A 37 -2.26 15.74 8.21
N SER A 38 -2.70 15.11 7.12
CA SER A 38 -3.83 15.62 6.33
C SER A 38 -5.19 15.39 7.00
N MET A 39 -5.40 14.27 7.68
CA MET A 39 -6.73 13.89 8.22
C MET A 39 -6.79 13.90 9.76
N GLY A 40 -5.67 14.12 10.44
CA GLY A 40 -5.59 14.14 11.90
C GLY A 40 -5.58 12.74 12.55
N TRP A 41 -5.48 12.72 13.89
CA TRP A 41 -5.17 11.52 14.67
C TRP A 41 -6.21 10.38 14.52
N ARG A 42 -7.51 10.69 14.53
CA ARG A 42 -8.56 9.65 14.56
C ARG A 42 -8.65 8.87 13.25
N VAL A 43 -8.52 9.57 12.12
CA VAL A 43 -8.62 8.99 10.78
C VAL A 43 -7.28 8.41 10.35
N GLY A 44 -6.18 9.10 10.67
CA GLY A 44 -4.82 8.64 10.38
C GLY A 44 -4.50 7.27 10.99
N VAL A 45 -5.00 6.97 12.20
CA VAL A 45 -4.82 5.65 12.83
C VAL A 45 -5.54 4.53 12.05
N VAL A 46 -6.71 4.82 11.46
CA VAL A 46 -7.44 3.84 10.65
C VAL A 46 -6.67 3.50 9.39
N VAL A 47 -6.17 4.52 8.68
CA VAL A 47 -5.32 4.33 7.48
C VAL A 47 -4.01 3.62 7.85
N ALA A 48 -3.38 4.01 8.95
CA ALA A 48 -2.13 3.41 9.43
C ALA A 48 -2.29 1.94 9.81
N ALA A 49 -3.49 1.49 10.19
CA ALA A 49 -3.78 0.07 10.42
C ALA A 49 -4.15 -0.68 9.13
N ALA A 50 -4.82 -0.01 8.19
CA ALA A 50 -5.23 -0.60 6.91
C ALA A 50 -4.03 -0.94 6.01
N VAL A 51 -3.03 -0.06 5.92
CA VAL A 51 -1.86 -0.25 5.03
C VAL A 51 -1.02 -1.48 5.40
N PRO A 52 -0.61 -1.71 6.66
CA PRO A 52 0.12 -2.93 7.03
C PRO A 52 -0.73 -4.19 6.88
N LEU A 53 -2.04 -4.09 7.12
CA LEU A 53 -2.96 -5.23 6.97
C LEU A 53 -3.03 -5.70 5.52
N THR A 54 -3.15 -4.78 4.55
CA THR A 54 -3.16 -5.14 3.13
C THR A 54 -1.83 -5.74 2.69
N LEU A 55 -0.70 -5.19 3.15
CA LEU A 55 0.62 -5.78 2.89
C LEU A 55 0.79 -7.17 3.48
N ALA A 56 0.31 -7.40 4.71
CA ALA A 56 0.35 -8.72 5.32
C ALA A 56 -0.40 -9.74 4.47
N VAL A 57 -1.58 -9.39 3.95
CA VAL A 57 -2.34 -10.26 3.04
C VAL A 57 -1.56 -10.53 1.76
N VAL A 58 -0.93 -9.51 1.16
CA VAL A 58 -0.12 -9.69 -0.05
C VAL A 58 1.07 -10.61 0.21
N PHE A 59 1.77 -10.46 1.33
CA PHE A 59 2.90 -11.32 1.69
C PHE A 59 2.47 -12.77 1.92
N VAL A 60 1.33 -13.00 2.58
CA VAL A 60 0.76 -14.35 2.74
C VAL A 60 0.43 -14.97 1.37
N VAL A 61 -0.14 -14.20 0.44
CA VAL A 61 -0.43 -14.68 -0.93
C VAL A 61 0.86 -14.95 -1.71
N MET A 62 1.88 -14.11 -1.55
CA MET A 62 3.20 -14.32 -2.17
C MET A 62 3.87 -15.59 -1.66
N GLU A 63 3.83 -15.83 -0.33
CA GLU A 63 4.34 -17.04 0.29
C GLU A 63 3.58 -18.27 -0.21
N ALA A 64 2.24 -18.21 -0.26
CA ALA A 64 1.40 -19.30 -0.76
C ALA A 64 1.62 -19.61 -2.25
N THR A 65 1.99 -18.60 -3.06
CA THR A 65 2.28 -18.77 -4.50
C THR A 65 3.76 -19.02 -4.80
N GLY A 66 4.62 -19.07 -3.77
CA GLY A 66 6.06 -19.28 -3.93
C GLY A 66 6.79 -18.16 -4.67
N LYS A 67 6.24 -16.94 -4.70
CA LYS A 67 6.88 -15.78 -5.32
C LYS A 67 7.97 -15.21 -4.42
N ASN A 68 9.16 -15.03 -4.99
CA ASN A 68 10.30 -14.43 -4.30
C ASN A 68 10.31 -12.91 -4.42
N PHE A 69 11.06 -12.25 -3.53
CA PHE A 69 11.34 -10.82 -3.64
C PHE A 69 12.45 -10.58 -4.68
N ASP A 70 12.05 -10.14 -5.86
CA ASP A 70 12.93 -9.60 -6.88
C ASP A 70 12.61 -8.13 -7.16
N ARG A 71 13.49 -7.42 -7.87
CA ARG A 71 13.33 -5.99 -8.15
C ARG A 71 12.04 -5.67 -8.92
N ILE A 72 11.57 -6.57 -9.79
CA ILE A 72 10.34 -6.38 -10.56
C ILE A 72 9.13 -6.59 -9.66
N THR A 73 9.12 -7.67 -8.87
CA THR A 73 8.06 -7.96 -7.90
C THR A 73 7.94 -6.83 -6.87
N LEU A 74 9.05 -6.37 -6.29
CA LEU A 74 9.04 -5.23 -5.38
C LEU A 74 8.56 -3.95 -6.07
N GLY A 75 9.01 -3.67 -7.30
CA GLY A 75 8.54 -2.51 -8.05
C GLY A 75 7.04 -2.53 -8.32
N SER A 76 6.50 -3.69 -8.68
CA SER A 76 5.05 -3.87 -8.85
C SER A 76 4.29 -3.68 -7.54
N LEU A 77 4.85 -4.10 -6.41
CA LEU A 77 4.26 -3.92 -5.08
C LEU A 77 4.16 -2.45 -4.70
N ILE A 78 5.18 -1.64 -4.99
CA ILE A 78 5.16 -0.18 -4.73
C ILE A 78 4.03 0.47 -5.52
N LEU A 79 3.94 0.20 -6.83
CA LEU A 79 2.93 0.79 -7.70
C LEU A 79 1.52 0.37 -7.27
N ALA A 80 1.32 -0.93 -7.02
CA ALA A 80 0.05 -1.46 -6.57
C ALA A 80 -0.36 -0.89 -5.21
N LEU A 81 0.58 -0.73 -4.27
CA LEU A 81 0.29 -0.12 -2.97
C LEU A 81 -0.12 1.35 -3.13
N GLY A 82 0.58 2.12 -3.98
CA GLY A 82 0.23 3.51 -4.25
C GLY A 82 -1.20 3.67 -4.74
N LEU A 83 -1.60 2.84 -5.72
CA LEU A 83 -2.96 2.80 -6.25
C LEU A 83 -3.99 2.35 -5.20
N LEU A 84 -3.69 1.29 -4.45
CA LEU A 84 -4.60 0.75 -3.43
C LEU A 84 -4.84 1.73 -2.27
N VAL A 85 -3.78 2.43 -1.86
CA VAL A 85 -3.86 3.35 -0.73
C VAL A 85 -4.61 4.63 -1.11
N ASP A 86 -4.44 5.13 -2.33
CA ASP A 86 -5.20 6.29 -2.83
C ASP A 86 -6.71 6.03 -2.77
N ASP A 87 -7.14 4.89 -3.28
CA ASP A 87 -8.52 4.41 -3.22
C ASP A 87 -9.05 4.32 -1.78
N ALA A 88 -8.27 3.72 -0.88
CA ALA A 88 -8.65 3.58 0.52
C ALA A 88 -8.78 4.95 1.23
N ILE A 89 -7.88 5.90 0.92
CA ILE A 89 -7.88 7.25 1.47
C ILE A 89 -9.16 7.99 1.05
N ILE A 90 -9.51 7.97 -0.24
CA ILE A 90 -10.71 8.67 -0.75
C ILE A 90 -11.99 8.09 -0.13
N ALA A 91 -12.09 6.76 0.00
CA ALA A 91 -13.24 6.12 0.61
C ALA A 91 -13.42 6.51 2.10
N ILE A 92 -12.31 6.57 2.84
CA ILE A 92 -12.32 6.98 4.25
C ILE A 92 -12.65 8.47 4.38
N GLU A 93 -12.07 9.33 3.54
CA GLU A 93 -12.35 10.76 3.51
C GLU A 93 -13.84 11.04 3.27
N MET A 94 -14.43 10.41 2.25
CA MET A 94 -15.85 10.55 1.96
C MET A 94 -16.74 10.06 3.11
N MET A 95 -16.34 8.97 3.79
CA MET A 95 -17.06 8.50 4.97
C MET A 95 -17.01 9.53 6.12
N VAL A 96 -15.83 10.12 6.37
CA VAL A 96 -15.65 11.12 7.43
C VAL A 96 -16.44 12.38 7.14
N VAL A 97 -16.37 12.89 5.91
CA VAL A 97 -17.14 14.07 5.47
C VAL A 97 -18.65 13.84 5.66
N LYS A 98 -19.17 12.67 5.29
CA LYS A 98 -20.59 12.35 5.49
C LYS A 98 -20.96 12.24 6.97
N MET A 99 -20.06 11.73 7.82
CA MET A 99 -20.28 11.72 9.26
C MET A 99 -20.32 13.14 9.85
N GLU A 100 -19.49 14.05 9.34
CA GLU A 100 -19.50 15.47 9.74
C GLU A 100 -20.77 16.21 9.28
N GLU A 101 -21.34 15.84 8.13
CA GLU A 101 -22.65 16.30 7.66
C GLU A 101 -23.85 15.75 8.49
N GLY A 102 -23.58 14.95 9.53
CA GLY A 102 -24.60 14.43 10.46
C GLY A 102 -25.14 13.05 10.12
N TYR A 103 -24.53 12.32 9.17
CA TYR A 103 -24.92 10.94 8.89
C TYR A 103 -24.42 10.01 10.02
N ASP A 104 -25.27 9.06 10.42
CA ASP A 104 -24.84 7.96 11.28
C ASP A 104 -23.81 7.08 10.56
N ARG A 105 -22.90 6.43 11.32
CA ARG A 105 -21.74 5.69 10.79
C ARG A 105 -22.12 4.66 9.72
N LEU A 106 -23.21 3.94 9.94
CA LEU A 106 -23.75 2.95 9.01
C LEU A 106 -24.28 3.57 7.72
N LYS A 107 -24.91 4.74 7.81
CA LYS A 107 -25.41 5.48 6.64
C LYS A 107 -24.25 6.12 5.87
N ALA A 108 -23.26 6.64 6.58
CA ALA A 108 -22.05 7.20 5.97
C ALA A 108 -21.25 6.13 5.21
N SER A 109 -21.07 4.93 5.78
CA SER A 109 -20.39 3.82 5.08
C SER A 109 -21.17 3.33 3.86
N ALA A 110 -22.50 3.23 3.95
CA ALA A 110 -23.35 2.84 2.83
C ALA A 110 -23.30 3.88 1.70
N TYR A 111 -23.29 5.18 2.04
CA TYR A 111 -23.17 6.26 1.07
C TYR A 111 -21.82 6.27 0.38
N ALA A 112 -20.73 6.15 1.15
CA ALA A 112 -19.38 6.08 0.62
C ALA A 112 -19.28 4.93 -0.39
N TRP A 113 -19.69 3.72 0.02
CA TRP A 113 -19.72 2.56 -0.87
C TRP A 113 -20.50 2.81 -2.17
N SER A 114 -21.75 3.29 -2.09
CA SER A 114 -22.58 3.43 -3.30
C SER A 114 -22.07 4.49 -4.27
N HIS A 115 -21.32 5.49 -3.79
CA HIS A 115 -20.85 6.61 -4.61
C HIS A 115 -19.41 6.48 -5.06
N THR A 116 -18.54 5.81 -4.29
CA THR A 116 -17.12 5.65 -4.66
C THR A 116 -16.81 4.27 -5.24
N ALA A 117 -17.57 3.21 -4.96
CA ALA A 117 -17.21 1.86 -5.44
C ALA A 117 -17.18 1.73 -6.97
N ALA A 118 -18.17 2.28 -7.68
CA ALA A 118 -18.19 2.21 -9.14
C ALA A 118 -17.05 3.05 -9.79
N PRO A 119 -16.79 4.30 -9.35
CA PRO A 119 -15.62 5.06 -9.80
C PRO A 119 -14.28 4.39 -9.50
N MET A 120 -14.10 3.80 -8.32
CA MET A 120 -12.84 3.14 -7.95
C MET A 120 -12.61 1.85 -8.76
N LEU A 121 -13.68 1.10 -9.06
CA LEU A 121 -13.60 -0.07 -9.94
C LEU A 121 -13.29 0.29 -11.40
N ALA A 122 -13.91 1.36 -11.90
CA ALA A 122 -13.79 1.81 -13.28
C ALA A 122 -12.65 2.82 -13.50
N GLY A 123 -11.91 3.17 -12.44
CA GLY A 123 -10.88 4.19 -12.45
C GLY A 123 -9.79 3.90 -13.50
N PRO A 124 -9.16 4.94 -14.07
CA PRO A 124 -8.08 4.76 -15.03
C PRO A 124 -6.82 4.36 -14.24
N TRP A 125 -6.64 3.06 -14.02
CA TRP A 125 -5.40 2.48 -13.47
C TRP A 125 -4.19 2.82 -14.34
#